data_AF-A0A7C5VD68-F1
#
_entry.id   AF-A0A7C5VD68-F1
#
_cell.length_a   1.000
_cell.length_b   1.000
_cell.length_c   1.000
_cell.angle_alpha   90.00
_cell.angle_beta   90.00
_cell.angle_gamma   90.00
#
_symmetry.space_group_name_H-M   'P 1'
#
loop_
_entity.id
_entity.type
_entity.pdbx_description
1 polymer ?
#
loop_
_entity_poly.entity_id
_entity_poly.type
_entity_poly.pdbx_seq_one_letter_code
_entity_poly.pdbx_strand_id
1 'polypeptide(L)'
;MDTAPASIPPFRRSRVLFSMGPARAVRFRTRDQLRLVRSPPKRHEHRGAAGHSPGDSVHIQLDTFPGCCTGFFRKRFIRRRVHDLHENHVTPMIPLIIGIAPVLIFLTALVLLDSYKLVRLHSVLAALAAGAVAAGAAWWINRWMLNQFPVGSLAVPRYIAPAVEETLKALYILHCIRTHRVGFMVDGAILGFAAGSGFACVENAAVLQSHFSSHILLWMIRGLGTAVMHGGTTASVAIVCKTLFDRKNRFGFIVIAPALLTGIAMHSFFNHFFLHPLLMTILQLILLPLMISLVFKQSEKLTKLWLEVGMDTDVWLLESIHSGGISNTRIGKYIWSLSARFSPLALADMLCYLRVHLELSIQAKGILLMREAGFDIPACGETREKLKELKYLEKSIGKTGLLALAPVFHTSHHDLWQIYMVSKR
;
A
#
# COMPACT_ATOMS: atom_id res chain seq x y z
N MET A 1 -26.47 22.48 59.66
CA MET A 1 -26.40 23.44 58.53
C MET A 1 -26.08 22.64 57.29
N ASP A 2 -27.17 22.27 56.61
CA ASP A 2 -27.21 21.47 55.40
C ASP A 2 -26.67 22.26 54.20
N THR A 3 -25.93 21.59 53.32
CA THR A 3 -25.77 22.05 51.93
C THR A 3 -26.08 20.88 51.00
N ALA A 4 -27.22 21.01 50.34
CA ALA A 4 -27.78 20.07 49.38
C ALA A 4 -26.97 20.05 48.06
N PRO A 5 -26.97 18.92 47.33
CA PRO A 5 -26.30 18.80 46.04
C PRO A 5 -27.09 19.46 44.90
N ALA A 6 -26.36 20.12 44.00
CA ALA A 6 -26.91 20.79 42.82
C ALA A 6 -27.46 19.78 41.78
N SER A 7 -28.61 20.12 41.22
CA SER A 7 -29.42 19.34 40.28
C SER A 7 -28.89 19.40 38.84
N ILE A 8 -28.96 18.25 38.15
CA ILE A 8 -28.65 18.09 36.71
C ILE A 8 -29.94 18.25 35.90
N PRO A 9 -29.97 19.02 34.79
CA PRO A 9 -31.16 19.15 33.94
C PRO A 9 -31.31 17.98 32.93
N PRO A 10 -32.54 17.69 32.46
CA PRO A 10 -32.87 16.44 31.78
C PRO A 10 -32.59 16.43 30.26
N PHE A 11 -32.34 15.21 29.77
CA PHE A 11 -32.18 14.81 28.36
C PHE A 11 -33.32 15.31 27.45
N ARG A 12 -32.96 15.97 26.33
CA ARG A 12 -33.88 16.26 25.20
C ARG A 12 -33.85 15.11 24.19
N ARG A 13 -35.01 14.47 23.99
CA ARG A 13 -35.33 13.63 22.82
C ARG A 13 -35.70 14.53 21.63
N SER A 14 -35.16 14.25 20.45
CA SER A 14 -35.71 14.76 19.18
C SER A 14 -36.02 13.58 18.24
N ARG A 15 -37.31 13.26 18.12
CA ARG A 15 -37.91 12.56 16.98
C ARG A 15 -37.99 13.54 15.82
N VAL A 16 -37.57 13.13 14.62
CA VAL A 16 -38.07 13.71 13.37
C VAL A 16 -38.31 12.57 12.37
N LEU A 17 -39.60 12.34 12.12
CA LEU A 17 -40.13 11.65 10.95
C LEU A 17 -40.24 12.69 9.82
N PHE A 18 -39.82 12.33 8.61
CA PHE A 18 -40.32 12.97 7.39
C PHE A 18 -40.68 11.91 6.34
N SER A 19 -41.88 12.07 5.81
CA SER A 19 -42.54 11.27 4.79
C SER A 19 -42.69 12.09 3.49
N MET A 20 -43.16 11.41 2.43
CA MET A 20 -43.52 11.88 1.08
C MET A 20 -42.34 12.07 0.11
N GLY A 21 -42.38 11.64 -1.16
CA GLY A 21 -43.41 11.07 -2.02
C GLY A 21 -42.84 10.90 -3.45
N PRO A 22 -43.57 10.26 -4.40
CA PRO A 22 -43.00 9.70 -5.63
C PRO A 22 -43.13 10.65 -6.85
N ALA A 23 -42.21 10.54 -7.82
CA ALA A 23 -42.34 11.12 -9.16
C ALA A 23 -41.70 10.15 -10.17
N ARG A 24 -42.49 9.40 -10.93
CA ARG A 24 -43.14 9.71 -12.22
C ARG A 24 -42.20 9.53 -13.43
N ALA A 25 -42.69 8.66 -14.31
CA ALA A 25 -42.14 8.25 -15.59
C ALA A 25 -42.15 9.37 -16.64
N VAL A 26 -41.19 9.29 -17.57
CA VAL A 26 -41.24 9.97 -18.87
C VAL A 26 -40.98 8.93 -19.96
N ARG A 27 -41.98 8.73 -20.82
CA ARG A 27 -41.90 8.03 -22.10
C ARG A 27 -41.23 8.94 -23.13
N PHE A 28 -40.44 8.38 -24.06
CA PHE A 28 -40.53 8.73 -25.49
C PHE A 28 -40.08 7.55 -26.36
N ARG A 29 -40.60 7.52 -27.58
CA ARG A 29 -40.88 6.37 -28.45
C ARG A 29 -39.93 6.36 -29.66
N THR A 30 -39.51 5.16 -30.07
CA THR A 30 -39.35 4.61 -31.45
C THR A 30 -38.94 5.51 -32.63
N ARG A 31 -37.92 5.11 -33.40
CA ARG A 31 -38.03 4.33 -34.67
C ARG A 31 -36.71 4.19 -35.44
N ASP A 32 -36.53 3.01 -36.05
CA ASP A 32 -35.91 2.69 -37.35
C ASP A 32 -34.39 2.98 -37.55
N GLN A 33 -33.55 2.13 -38.16
CA GLN A 33 -33.79 1.16 -39.24
C GLN A 33 -32.60 0.16 -39.35
N LEU A 34 -32.91 -1.13 -39.54
CA LEU A 34 -31.95 -2.20 -39.84
C LEU A 34 -31.72 -2.29 -41.36
N ARG A 35 -30.46 -2.31 -41.82
CA ARG A 35 -30.10 -2.80 -43.16
C ARG A 35 -29.03 -3.88 -43.06
N LEU A 36 -29.47 -5.11 -43.31
CA LEU A 36 -28.67 -6.26 -43.72
C LEU A 36 -28.07 -6.01 -45.12
N VAL A 37 -26.79 -6.31 -45.31
CA VAL A 37 -26.21 -6.56 -46.64
C VAL A 37 -25.42 -7.86 -46.61
N ARG A 38 -25.80 -8.74 -47.54
CA ARG A 38 -25.27 -10.07 -47.82
C ARG A 38 -23.92 -10.01 -48.54
N SER A 39 -23.06 -10.98 -48.25
CA SER A 39 -21.91 -11.38 -49.09
C SER A 39 -22.35 -12.08 -50.38
N PRO A 40 -21.46 -12.15 -51.39
CA PRO A 40 -21.25 -13.40 -52.12
C PRO A 40 -19.76 -13.79 -52.28
N PRO A 41 -19.45 -15.04 -52.69
CA PRO A 41 -18.09 -15.60 -52.68
C PRO A 41 -17.43 -15.82 -54.06
N LYS A 42 -16.07 -15.88 -54.04
CA LYS A 42 -15.07 -16.68 -54.81
C LYS A 42 -15.16 -16.81 -56.35
N ARG A 43 -14.01 -16.61 -57.04
CA ARG A 43 -13.14 -17.66 -57.68
C ARG A 43 -12.04 -17.07 -58.61
N HIS A 44 -10.83 -17.67 -58.56
CA HIS A 44 -9.85 -18.10 -59.62
C HIS A 44 -9.54 -17.15 -60.82
N GLU A 45 -8.36 -17.02 -61.46
CA GLU A 45 -7.13 -17.84 -61.59
C GLU A 45 -6.02 -17.07 -62.37
N HIS A 46 -4.77 -17.54 -62.24
CA HIS A 46 -3.65 -17.59 -63.21
C HIS A 46 -2.80 -16.38 -63.72
N ARG A 47 -1.50 -16.47 -63.35
CA ARG A 47 -0.22 -16.39 -64.12
C ARG A 47 0.09 -15.19 -65.05
N GLY A 48 1.24 -14.55 -64.79
CA GLY A 48 2.06 -13.83 -65.79
C GLY A 48 3.26 -13.12 -65.17
N ALA A 49 4.48 -13.44 -65.62
CA ALA A 49 5.75 -12.90 -65.14
C ALA A 49 6.24 -11.74 -66.01
N ALA A 50 6.75 -10.65 -65.40
CA ALA A 50 7.84 -9.80 -65.88
C ALA A 50 8.20 -8.78 -64.78
N GLY A 51 9.51 -8.59 -64.53
CA GLY A 51 10.03 -7.89 -63.36
C GLY A 51 9.91 -6.37 -63.40
N HIS A 52 10.05 -5.76 -62.22
CA HIS A 52 10.61 -4.44 -61.90
C HIS A 52 10.88 -4.44 -60.38
N SER A 53 12.00 -3.87 -59.93
CA SER A 53 12.30 -3.60 -58.51
C SER A 53 12.61 -2.11 -58.35
N PRO A 54 12.57 -1.51 -57.14
CA PRO A 54 11.77 -1.83 -55.96
C PRO A 54 10.92 -0.59 -55.55
N GLY A 55 9.60 -0.73 -55.45
CA GLY A 55 8.74 0.31 -54.91
C GLY A 55 8.49 0.03 -53.43
N ASP A 56 8.83 1.00 -52.58
CA ASP A 56 8.63 1.01 -51.13
C ASP A 56 7.19 0.61 -50.74
N SER A 57 7.01 -0.68 -50.45
CA SER A 57 5.85 -1.15 -49.71
C SER A 57 6.08 -0.85 -48.24
N VAL A 58 5.37 0.17 -47.76
CA VAL A 58 5.19 0.51 -46.35
C VAL A 58 4.64 -0.72 -45.63
N HIS A 59 5.54 -1.57 -45.16
CA HIS A 59 5.24 -2.49 -44.07
C HIS A 59 4.98 -1.63 -42.84
N ILE A 60 3.70 -1.46 -42.49
CA ILE A 60 3.31 -1.07 -41.13
C ILE A 60 3.67 -2.27 -40.25
N GLN A 61 4.95 -2.35 -39.90
CA GLN A 61 5.46 -3.22 -38.88
C GLN A 61 5.03 -2.57 -37.57
N LEU A 62 3.88 -3.00 -37.04
CA LEU A 62 3.47 -2.71 -35.68
C LEU A 62 4.55 -3.29 -34.77
N ASP A 63 5.48 -2.43 -34.37
CA ASP A 63 6.58 -2.73 -33.48
C ASP A 63 6.04 -3.42 -32.22
N THR A 64 6.36 -4.70 -32.09
CA THR A 64 6.21 -5.45 -30.85
C THR A 64 6.98 -4.73 -29.74
N PHE A 65 6.23 -4.04 -28.88
CA PHE A 65 6.75 -3.16 -27.83
C PHE A 65 7.59 -3.93 -26.82
N PRO A 66 8.89 -3.61 -26.68
CA PRO A 66 9.69 -4.16 -25.62
C PRO A 66 9.48 -3.38 -24.31
N GLY A 67 9.13 -4.09 -23.22
CA GLY A 67 9.45 -3.64 -21.86
C GLY A 67 10.96 -3.47 -21.71
N CYS A 68 11.45 -2.78 -20.67
CA CYS A 68 12.89 -2.46 -20.50
C CYS A 68 13.80 -3.70 -20.69
N CYS A 69 13.28 -4.85 -20.30
CA CYS A 69 13.83 -6.18 -20.48
C CYS A 69 14.05 -6.70 -21.92
N THR A 70 13.55 -6.03 -22.97
CA THR A 70 13.80 -6.41 -24.38
C THR A 70 14.32 -5.24 -25.22
N GLY A 71 14.07 -4.00 -24.79
CA GLY A 71 14.49 -2.78 -25.49
C GLY A 71 15.92 -2.35 -25.16
N PHE A 72 16.49 -2.87 -24.08
CA PHE A 72 17.88 -2.61 -23.68
C PHE A 72 18.89 -3.55 -24.38
N PHE A 73 18.41 -4.62 -25.01
CA PHE A 73 19.22 -5.76 -25.45
C PHE A 73 19.68 -5.73 -26.92
N ARG A 74 19.31 -4.70 -27.68
CA ARG A 74 19.66 -4.61 -29.11
C ARG A 74 20.50 -3.37 -29.42
N LYS A 75 21.68 -3.24 -28.81
CA LYS A 75 22.72 -2.35 -29.32
C LYS A 75 23.40 -2.99 -30.53
N ARG A 76 22.93 -2.69 -31.74
CA ARG A 76 23.77 -2.70 -32.94
C ARG A 76 24.14 -1.24 -33.22
N PHE A 77 25.44 -0.97 -33.28
CA PHE A 77 26.02 0.35 -33.56
C PHE A 77 25.33 0.99 -34.79
N ILE A 78 24.59 2.08 -34.57
CA ILE A 78 24.26 3.03 -35.64
C ILE A 78 24.88 4.37 -35.25
N ARG A 79 25.85 4.77 -36.06
CA ARG A 79 26.65 6.00 -35.97
C ARG A 79 25.70 7.21 -36.05
N ARG A 80 25.56 7.98 -34.97
CA ARG A 80 24.81 9.25 -34.97
C ARG A 80 25.50 10.27 -35.90
N ARG A 81 24.74 10.84 -36.83
CA ARG A 81 25.15 11.97 -37.69
C ARG A 81 25.02 13.28 -36.89
N VAL A 82 25.99 14.18 -37.02
CA VAL A 82 26.30 15.29 -36.09
C VAL A 82 25.57 16.60 -36.47
N HIS A 83 24.25 16.59 -36.71
CA HIS A 83 23.55 17.85 -37.10
C HIS A 83 22.28 18.23 -36.31
N ASP A 84 21.99 17.62 -35.15
CA ASP A 84 20.83 18.01 -34.31
C ASP A 84 21.24 18.65 -32.97
N LEU A 85 22.20 19.58 -32.98
CA LEU A 85 22.82 20.11 -31.74
C LEU A 85 22.27 21.46 -31.25
N HIS A 86 21.21 22.03 -31.84
CA HIS A 86 20.78 23.39 -31.45
C HIS A 86 19.29 23.64 -31.15
N GLU A 87 18.41 22.65 -31.32
CA GLU A 87 17.09 22.66 -30.70
C GLU A 87 17.08 21.55 -29.64
N ASN A 88 16.44 21.74 -28.47
CA ASN A 88 16.02 20.69 -27.51
C ASN A 88 16.51 20.74 -26.04
N HIS A 89 16.64 21.92 -25.41
CA HIS A 89 16.69 21.95 -23.94
C HIS A 89 15.30 21.93 -23.26
N VAL A 90 14.21 22.20 -24.00
CA VAL A 90 12.83 22.21 -23.46
C VAL A 90 12.09 20.87 -23.66
N THR A 91 12.62 19.96 -24.48
CA THR A 91 11.90 18.76 -24.96
C THR A 91 12.01 17.46 -24.15
N PRO A 92 12.92 17.24 -23.17
CA PRO A 92 12.85 16.04 -22.33
C PRO A 92 11.94 16.20 -21.09
N MET A 93 11.58 17.43 -20.71
CA MET A 93 10.80 17.69 -19.48
C MET A 93 9.32 17.30 -19.63
N ILE A 94 8.71 17.61 -20.78
CA ILE A 94 7.28 17.33 -21.00
C ILE A 94 6.99 15.82 -20.97
N PRO A 95 7.72 14.94 -21.69
CA PRO A 95 7.49 13.50 -21.62
C PRO A 95 7.78 12.91 -20.24
N LEU A 96 8.78 13.46 -19.51
CA LEU A 96 9.10 13.04 -18.14
C LEU A 96 7.94 13.34 -17.18
N ILE A 97 7.39 14.56 -17.24
CA ILE A 97 6.22 14.95 -16.44
C ILE A 97 5.03 14.06 -16.81
N ILE A 98 4.78 13.82 -18.10
CA ILE A 98 3.65 12.98 -18.55
C ILE A 98 3.81 11.52 -18.11
N GLY A 99 5.03 10.99 -18.01
CA GLY A 99 5.30 9.64 -17.54
C GLY A 99 5.23 9.48 -16.02
N ILE A 100 5.49 10.54 -15.25
CA ILE A 100 5.54 10.51 -13.78
C ILE A 100 4.25 11.03 -13.13
N ALA A 101 3.60 12.04 -13.70
CA ALA A 101 2.43 12.67 -13.10
C ALA A 101 1.28 11.69 -12.81
N PRO A 102 0.90 10.76 -13.72
CA PRO A 102 -0.16 9.80 -13.43
C PRO A 102 0.14 8.91 -12.21
N VAL A 103 1.42 8.59 -11.99
CA VAL A 103 1.91 7.79 -10.86
C VAL A 103 1.64 8.51 -9.54
N LEU A 104 2.05 9.78 -9.48
CA LEU A 104 1.92 10.61 -8.29
C LEU A 104 0.46 10.97 -8.02
N ILE A 105 -0.34 11.21 -9.06
CA ILE A 105 -1.78 11.46 -8.93
C ILE A 105 -2.47 10.23 -8.33
N PHE A 106 -2.20 9.03 -8.85
CA PHE A 106 -2.82 7.82 -8.34
C PHE A 106 -2.38 7.51 -6.89
N LEU A 107 -1.09 7.66 -6.57
CA LEU A 107 -0.61 7.52 -5.19
C LEU A 107 -1.29 8.55 -4.26
N THR A 108 -1.42 9.79 -4.70
CA THR A 108 -2.10 10.84 -3.92
C THR A 108 -3.56 10.48 -3.70
N ALA A 109 -4.27 9.99 -4.72
CA ALA A 109 -5.65 9.53 -4.59
C ALA A 109 -5.77 8.40 -3.55
N LEU A 110 -4.86 7.42 -3.55
CA LEU A 110 -4.85 6.37 -2.53
C LEU A 110 -4.65 6.90 -1.11
N VAL A 111 -3.76 7.89 -0.94
CA VAL A 111 -3.52 8.53 0.36
C VAL A 111 -4.74 9.33 0.82
N LEU A 112 -5.45 9.98 -0.11
CA LEU A 112 -6.66 10.75 0.20
C LEU A 112 -7.87 9.88 0.53
N LEU A 113 -7.93 8.65 0.00
CA LEU A 113 -9.00 7.69 0.28
C LEU A 113 -8.86 7.01 1.66
N ASP A 114 -7.73 7.20 2.36
CA ASP A 114 -7.54 6.66 3.71
C ASP A 114 -8.32 7.48 4.76
N SER A 115 -9.49 6.97 5.16
CA SER A 115 -10.39 7.61 6.13
C SER A 115 -9.72 7.96 7.45
N TYR A 116 -8.80 7.11 7.93
CA TYR A 116 -8.14 7.28 9.23
C TYR A 116 -6.83 8.06 9.16
N LYS A 117 -6.37 8.41 7.94
CA LYS A 117 -5.10 9.12 7.67
C LYS A 117 -3.94 8.55 8.51
N LEU A 118 -3.81 7.23 8.47
CA LEU A 118 -2.86 6.45 9.28
C LEU A 118 -1.44 6.66 8.77
N VAL A 119 -1.30 6.78 7.45
CA VAL A 119 0.00 6.94 6.79
C VAL A 119 0.42 8.40 6.77
N ARG A 120 1.55 8.70 7.41
CA ARG A 120 2.16 10.03 7.39
C ARG A 120 2.86 10.30 6.06
N LEU A 121 2.84 11.56 5.61
CA LEU A 121 3.51 11.98 4.37
C LEU A 121 5.00 11.58 4.33
N HIS A 122 5.74 11.78 5.43
CA HIS A 122 7.14 11.38 5.51
C HIS A 122 7.36 9.86 5.29
N SER A 123 6.42 9.02 5.73
CA SER A 123 6.49 7.57 5.49
C SER A 123 6.27 7.23 4.03
N VAL A 124 5.36 7.94 3.35
CA VAL A 124 5.12 7.82 1.90
C VAL A 124 6.37 8.26 1.12
N LEU A 125 6.95 9.41 1.47
CA LEU A 125 8.18 9.91 0.84
C LEU A 125 9.36 8.97 1.06
N ALA A 126 9.51 8.42 2.27
CA ALA A 126 10.54 7.43 2.56
C ALA A 126 10.33 6.12 1.76
N ALA A 127 9.08 5.68 1.58
CA ALA A 127 8.76 4.53 0.73
C ALA A 127 9.10 4.79 -0.74
N LEU A 128 8.71 5.95 -1.28
CA LEU A 128 9.07 6.39 -2.62
C LEU A 128 10.59 6.40 -2.82
N ALA A 129 11.34 6.99 -1.89
CA ALA A 129 12.79 7.03 -1.95
C ALA A 129 13.41 5.63 -1.89
N ALA A 130 12.92 4.75 -1.01
CA ALA A 130 13.38 3.37 -0.93
C ALA A 130 13.11 2.59 -2.23
N GLY A 131 11.96 2.82 -2.87
CA GLY A 131 11.64 2.29 -4.19
C GLY A 131 12.60 2.74 -5.29
N ALA A 132 12.92 4.03 -5.31
CA ALA A 132 13.89 4.58 -6.26
C ALA A 132 15.30 4.00 -6.07
N VAL A 133 15.74 3.83 -4.82
CA VAL A 133 17.00 3.15 -4.49
C VAL A 133 16.97 1.68 -4.93
N ALA A 134 15.85 0.98 -4.72
CA ALA A 134 15.67 -0.40 -5.17
C ALA A 134 15.76 -0.51 -6.71
N ALA A 135 15.26 0.46 -7.47
CA ALA A 135 15.42 0.50 -8.92
C ALA A 135 16.88 0.64 -9.36
N GLY A 136 17.63 1.55 -8.73
CA GLY A 136 19.06 1.69 -8.99
C GLY A 136 19.86 0.42 -8.68
N ALA A 137 19.57 -0.22 -7.55
CA ALA A 137 20.19 -1.49 -7.18
C ALA A 137 19.82 -2.63 -8.14
N ALA A 138 18.53 -2.75 -8.50
CA ALA A 138 18.05 -3.74 -9.45
C ALA A 138 18.73 -3.59 -10.83
N TRP A 139 18.85 -2.36 -11.32
CA TRP A 139 19.54 -2.07 -12.57
C TRP A 139 20.98 -2.57 -12.56
N TRP A 140 21.73 -2.32 -11.48
CA TRP A 140 23.11 -2.76 -11.35
C TRP A 140 23.21 -4.30 -11.27
N ILE A 141 22.39 -4.94 -10.43
CA ILE A 141 22.37 -6.40 -10.25
C ILE A 141 22.00 -7.10 -11.56
N ASN A 142 20.91 -6.69 -12.19
CA ASN A 142 20.44 -7.29 -13.44
C ASN A 142 21.51 -7.17 -14.54
N ARG A 143 22.19 -6.02 -14.65
CA ARG A 143 23.28 -5.83 -15.61
C ARG A 143 24.48 -6.72 -15.32
N TRP A 144 24.85 -6.88 -14.05
CA TRP A 144 25.92 -7.80 -13.66
C TRP A 144 25.56 -9.25 -14.01
N MET A 145 24.35 -9.70 -13.68
CA MET A 145 23.88 -11.07 -13.98
C MET A 145 23.92 -11.38 -15.48
N LEU A 146 23.51 -10.44 -16.32
CA LEU A 146 23.52 -10.61 -17.79
C LEU A 146 24.93 -10.78 -18.37
N ASN A 147 25.93 -10.13 -17.77
CA ASN A 147 27.31 -10.26 -18.23
C ASN A 147 27.94 -11.59 -17.82
N GLN A 148 27.51 -12.16 -16.68
CA GLN A 148 28.08 -13.39 -16.12
C GLN A 148 27.38 -14.65 -16.61
N PHE A 149 26.09 -14.57 -16.93
CA PHE A 149 25.31 -15.72 -17.35
C PHE A 149 24.73 -15.51 -18.76
N PRO A 150 25.22 -16.25 -19.77
CA PRO A 150 24.56 -16.33 -21.08
C PRO A 150 23.31 -17.22 -20.99
N VAL A 151 22.41 -16.94 -20.04
CA VAL A 151 21.10 -17.59 -19.98
C VAL A 151 20.30 -17.16 -21.20
N GLY A 152 19.49 -18.06 -21.78
CA GLY A 152 18.64 -17.75 -22.92
C GLY A 152 17.92 -16.40 -22.74
N SER A 153 17.98 -15.54 -23.77
CA SER A 153 17.66 -14.11 -23.73
C SER A 153 16.26 -13.75 -23.20
N LEU A 154 15.35 -14.72 -23.12
CA LEU A 154 13.98 -14.55 -22.65
C LEU A 154 13.74 -15.00 -21.20
N ALA A 155 14.62 -15.82 -20.60
CA ALA A 155 14.43 -16.32 -19.24
C ALA A 155 14.77 -15.26 -18.17
N VAL A 156 15.83 -14.50 -18.41
CA VAL A 156 16.24 -13.40 -17.52
C VAL A 156 15.13 -12.35 -17.35
N PRO A 157 14.56 -11.78 -18.42
CA PRO A 157 13.54 -10.75 -18.28
C PRO A 157 12.20 -11.26 -17.72
N ARG A 158 11.88 -12.53 -17.93
CA ARG A 158 10.59 -13.11 -17.55
C ARG A 158 10.53 -13.66 -16.14
N TYR A 159 11.67 -14.02 -15.55
CA TYR A 159 11.70 -14.70 -14.26
C TYR A 159 12.75 -14.12 -13.30
N ILE A 160 13.99 -13.95 -13.76
CA ILE A 160 15.10 -13.56 -12.88
C ILE A 160 14.99 -12.08 -12.50
N ALA A 161 14.80 -11.20 -13.48
CA ALA A 161 14.65 -9.76 -13.22
C ALA A 161 13.44 -9.47 -12.31
N PRO A 162 12.22 -10.03 -12.55
CA PRO A 162 11.12 -9.91 -11.61
C PRO A 162 11.46 -10.38 -10.19
N ALA A 163 12.16 -11.52 -10.04
CA ALA A 163 12.55 -12.02 -8.73
C ALA A 163 13.46 -11.04 -7.97
N VAL A 164 14.46 -10.48 -8.65
CA VAL A 164 15.39 -9.49 -8.07
C VAL A 164 14.65 -8.20 -7.72
N GLU A 165 13.86 -7.67 -8.65
CA GLU A 165 13.17 -6.38 -8.51
C GLU A 165 12.13 -6.40 -7.40
N GLU A 166 11.28 -7.44 -7.35
CA GLU A 166 10.28 -7.57 -6.28
C GLU A 166 10.93 -7.79 -4.92
N THR A 167 12.02 -8.56 -4.85
CA THR A 167 12.75 -8.77 -3.60
C THR A 167 13.30 -7.44 -3.07
N LEU A 168 13.99 -6.66 -3.92
CA LEU A 168 14.56 -5.37 -3.51
C LEU A 168 13.48 -4.36 -3.11
N LYS A 169 12.39 -4.25 -3.87
CA LYS A 169 11.26 -3.37 -3.52
C LYS A 169 10.63 -3.75 -2.19
N ALA A 170 10.46 -5.04 -1.93
CA ALA A 170 9.81 -5.53 -0.73
C ALA A 170 10.62 -5.26 0.55
N LEU A 171 11.96 -5.16 0.50
CA LEU A 171 12.81 -5.02 1.69
C LEU A 171 12.35 -3.92 2.65
N TYR A 172 12.07 -2.73 2.12
CA TYR A 172 11.65 -1.59 2.94
C TYR A 172 10.28 -1.82 3.60
N ILE A 173 9.34 -2.42 2.88
CA ILE A 173 7.99 -2.68 3.40
C ILE A 173 8.01 -3.82 4.42
N LEU A 174 8.76 -4.88 4.14
CA LEU A 174 8.97 -5.98 5.09
C LEU A 174 9.62 -5.46 6.38
N HIS A 175 10.59 -4.54 6.28
CA HIS A 175 11.15 -3.85 7.45
C HIS A 175 10.09 -3.05 8.22
N CYS A 176 9.25 -2.28 7.53
CA CYS A 176 8.18 -1.51 8.17
C CYS A 176 7.14 -2.41 8.88
N ILE A 177 6.75 -3.52 8.25
CA ILE A 177 5.83 -4.50 8.86
C ILE A 177 6.48 -5.17 10.07
N ARG A 178 7.72 -5.64 9.94
CA ARG A 178 8.47 -6.29 11.02
C ARG A 178 8.68 -5.39 12.23
N THR A 179 8.84 -4.09 12.00
CA THR A 179 9.06 -3.09 13.07
C THR A 179 7.76 -2.44 13.55
N HIS A 180 6.60 -3.03 13.23
CA HIS A 180 5.27 -2.57 13.65
C HIS A 180 4.96 -1.12 13.26
N ARG A 181 5.54 -0.62 12.16
CA ARG A 181 5.24 0.71 11.61
C ARG A 181 4.01 0.72 10.71
N VAL A 182 3.52 -0.46 10.35
CA VAL A 182 2.33 -0.71 9.53
C VAL A 182 1.26 -1.31 10.45
N GLY A 183 0.20 -0.54 10.73
CA GLY A 183 -0.85 -0.95 11.67
C GLY A 183 -1.87 -1.84 11.01
N PHE A 184 -2.35 -1.43 9.84
CA PHE A 184 -3.44 -2.11 9.13
C PHE A 184 -3.04 -2.49 7.69
N MET A 185 -3.89 -3.29 7.03
CA MET A 185 -3.65 -3.75 5.65
C MET A 185 -3.60 -2.58 4.67
N VAL A 186 -4.44 -1.55 4.88
CA VAL A 186 -4.47 -0.33 4.08
C VAL A 186 -3.14 0.43 4.14
N ASP A 187 -2.56 0.59 5.33
CA ASP A 187 -1.25 1.23 5.50
C ASP A 187 -0.17 0.50 4.69
N GLY A 188 -0.20 -0.83 4.75
CA GLY A 188 0.70 -1.70 3.99
C GLY A 188 0.51 -1.52 2.49
N ALA A 189 -0.75 -1.49 2.03
CA ALA A 189 -1.08 -1.29 0.62
C ALA A 189 -0.59 0.07 0.11
N ILE A 190 -0.82 1.16 0.85
CA ILE A 190 -0.40 2.52 0.48
C ILE A 190 1.14 2.62 0.44
N LEU A 191 1.82 2.15 1.50
CA LEU A 191 3.28 2.20 1.55
C LEU A 191 3.91 1.29 0.50
N GLY A 192 3.35 0.11 0.27
CA GLY A 192 3.77 -0.81 -0.79
C GLY A 192 3.60 -0.18 -2.17
N PHE A 193 2.44 0.44 -2.42
CA PHE A 193 2.20 1.16 -3.66
C PHE A 193 3.18 2.33 -3.83
N ALA A 194 3.49 3.07 -2.77
CA ALA A 194 4.47 4.16 -2.78
C ALA A 194 5.90 3.67 -3.12
N ALA A 195 6.34 2.55 -2.54
CA ALA A 195 7.63 1.95 -2.87
C ALA A 195 7.68 1.48 -4.34
N GLY A 196 6.63 0.80 -4.81
CA GLY A 196 6.54 0.43 -6.23
C GLY A 196 6.48 1.63 -7.17
N SER A 197 5.81 2.72 -6.77
CA SER A 197 5.75 3.97 -7.52
C SER A 197 7.13 4.62 -7.66
N GLY A 198 7.91 4.64 -6.57
CA GLY A 198 9.27 5.19 -6.58
C GLY A 198 10.19 4.42 -7.52
N PHE A 199 10.04 3.10 -7.55
CA PHE A 199 10.74 2.24 -8.51
C PHE A 199 10.35 2.58 -9.96
N ALA A 200 9.04 2.64 -10.24
CA ALA A 200 8.52 2.96 -11.56
C ALA A 200 8.93 4.36 -12.06
N CYS A 201 9.05 5.36 -11.17
CA CYS A 201 9.54 6.68 -11.55
C CYS A 201 10.96 6.63 -12.11
N VAL A 202 11.86 5.88 -11.47
CA VAL A 202 13.25 5.70 -11.94
C VAL A 202 13.28 4.91 -13.24
N GLU A 203 12.49 3.85 -13.34
CA GLU A 203 12.43 3.05 -14.57
C GLU A 203 11.89 3.87 -15.75
N ASN A 204 10.79 4.60 -15.57
CA ASN A 204 10.21 5.45 -16.60
C ASN A 204 11.22 6.52 -17.08
N ALA A 205 11.97 7.13 -16.16
CA ALA A 205 13.01 8.09 -16.49
C ALA A 205 14.15 7.45 -17.29
N ALA A 206 14.59 6.23 -16.90
CA ALA A 206 15.64 5.50 -17.61
C ALA A 206 15.22 5.10 -19.03
N VAL A 207 13.97 4.66 -19.21
CA VAL A 207 13.43 4.31 -20.53
C VAL A 207 13.37 5.55 -21.42
N LEU A 208 12.90 6.69 -20.91
CA LEU A 208 12.81 7.94 -21.66
C LEU A 208 14.16 8.39 -22.24
N GLN A 209 15.25 8.18 -21.51
CA GLN A 209 16.60 8.48 -22.00
C GLN A 209 17.04 7.55 -23.14
N SER A 210 16.54 6.32 -23.17
CA SER A 210 16.98 5.28 -24.12
C SER A 210 16.19 5.27 -25.44
N HIS A 211 14.91 5.63 -25.40
CA HIS A 211 14.01 5.60 -26.55
C HIS A 211 13.14 6.85 -26.48
N PHE A 212 13.37 7.84 -27.35
CA PHE A 212 12.48 9.00 -27.45
C PHE A 212 11.50 8.75 -28.59
N SER A 213 10.21 8.59 -28.28
CA SER A 213 9.16 8.41 -29.30
C SER A 213 8.22 9.61 -29.32
N SER A 214 7.77 9.99 -30.51
CA SER A 214 6.99 11.22 -30.76
C SER A 214 5.54 11.16 -30.28
N HIS A 215 5.05 10.02 -29.78
CA HIS A 215 3.65 9.82 -29.40
C HIS A 215 3.43 9.91 -27.88
N ILE A 216 3.05 11.11 -27.43
CA ILE A 216 2.72 11.43 -26.02
C ILE A 216 1.75 10.44 -25.37
N LEU A 217 0.73 9.98 -26.11
CA LEU A 217 -0.28 9.06 -25.57
C LEU A 217 0.34 7.70 -25.19
N LEU A 218 1.28 7.18 -25.98
CA LEU A 218 1.98 5.93 -25.66
C LEU A 218 2.85 6.09 -24.41
N TRP A 219 3.47 7.26 -24.22
CA TRP A 219 4.22 7.58 -23.00
C TRP A 219 3.35 7.65 -21.76
N MET A 220 2.18 8.28 -21.87
CA MET A 220 1.22 8.35 -20.77
C MET A 220 0.73 6.96 -20.37
N ILE A 221 0.29 6.15 -21.33
CA ILE A 221 -0.22 4.81 -21.08
C ILE A 221 0.88 3.89 -20.53
N ARG A 222 2.10 3.97 -21.09
CA ARG A 222 3.24 3.20 -20.60
C ARG A 222 3.63 3.61 -19.19
N GLY A 223 3.82 4.91 -18.94
CA GLY A 223 4.24 5.41 -17.64
C GLY A 223 3.26 5.03 -16.54
N LEU A 224 1.96 5.19 -16.84
CA LEU A 224 0.87 4.76 -15.97
C LEU A 224 0.83 3.24 -15.77
N GLY A 225 0.90 2.45 -16.85
CA GLY A 225 0.87 0.99 -16.77
C GLY A 225 2.03 0.40 -15.97
N THR A 226 3.23 0.94 -16.17
CA THR A 226 4.44 0.55 -15.42
C THR A 226 4.28 0.87 -13.94
N ALA A 227 3.76 2.04 -13.61
CA ALA A 227 3.53 2.44 -12.22
C ALA A 227 2.44 1.63 -11.52
N VAL A 228 1.33 1.38 -12.20
CA VAL A 228 0.25 0.53 -11.69
C VAL A 228 0.75 -0.90 -11.50
N MET A 229 1.65 -1.37 -12.37
CA MET A 229 2.30 -2.67 -12.26
C MET A 229 3.25 -2.76 -11.05
N HIS A 230 4.27 -1.90 -10.96
CA HIS A 230 5.20 -1.95 -9.83
C HIS A 230 4.56 -1.57 -8.50
N GLY A 231 3.67 -0.57 -8.51
CA GLY A 231 2.88 -0.17 -7.34
C GLY A 231 1.96 -1.29 -6.88
N GLY A 232 1.22 -1.90 -7.82
CA GLY A 232 0.28 -2.97 -7.53
C GLY A 232 0.94 -4.24 -7.01
N THR A 233 2.02 -4.70 -7.65
CA THR A 233 2.81 -5.87 -7.20
C THR A 233 3.32 -5.68 -5.78
N THR A 234 3.94 -4.54 -5.50
CA THR A 234 4.52 -4.23 -4.17
C THR A 234 3.43 -4.04 -3.11
N ALA A 235 2.28 -3.43 -3.46
CA ALA A 235 1.11 -3.34 -2.59
C ALA A 235 0.55 -4.74 -2.26
N SER A 236 0.44 -5.63 -3.24
CA SER A 236 -0.01 -7.01 -3.03
C SER A 236 0.93 -7.79 -2.09
N VAL A 237 2.26 -7.65 -2.26
CA VAL A 237 3.24 -8.21 -1.32
C VAL A 237 2.98 -7.69 0.10
N ALA A 238 2.76 -6.39 0.26
CA ALA A 238 2.51 -5.77 1.56
C ALA A 238 1.21 -6.30 2.21
N ILE A 239 0.13 -6.39 1.44
CA ILE A 239 -1.18 -6.87 1.89
C ILE A 239 -1.08 -8.34 2.33
N VAL A 240 -0.50 -9.21 1.50
CA VAL A 240 -0.35 -10.64 1.82
C VAL A 240 0.56 -10.81 3.05
N CYS A 241 1.69 -10.12 3.10
CA CYS A 241 2.60 -10.18 4.24
C CYS A 241 1.92 -9.73 5.53
N LYS A 242 1.22 -8.60 5.52
CA LYS A 242 0.53 -8.06 6.72
C LYS A 242 -0.57 -9.01 7.18
N THR A 243 -1.39 -9.51 6.24
CA THR A 243 -2.47 -10.45 6.55
C THR A 243 -1.95 -11.73 7.20
N LEU A 244 -0.87 -12.29 6.67
CA LEU A 244 -0.27 -13.50 7.23
C LEU A 244 0.44 -13.25 8.56
N PHE A 245 1.06 -12.08 8.71
CA PHE A 245 1.70 -11.66 9.96
C PHE A 245 0.69 -11.55 11.09
N ASP A 246 -0.45 -10.88 10.85
CA ASP A 246 -1.53 -10.72 11.84
C ASP A 246 -2.13 -12.05 12.26
N ARG A 247 -2.23 -13.02 11.34
CA ARG A 247 -2.77 -14.35 11.64
C ARG A 247 -1.79 -15.23 12.41
N LYS A 248 -0.50 -15.18 12.09
CA LYS A 248 0.50 -16.10 12.65
C LYS A 248 1.23 -15.54 13.87
N ASN A 249 1.13 -14.24 14.12
CA ASN A 249 1.84 -13.51 15.18
C ASN A 249 3.36 -13.81 15.20
N ARG A 250 3.93 -14.13 14.04
CA ARG A 250 5.34 -14.52 13.86
C ARG A 250 5.83 -14.01 12.52
N PHE A 251 6.89 -13.22 12.55
CA PHE A 251 7.56 -12.76 11.33
C PHE A 251 8.64 -13.76 10.94
N GLY A 252 8.51 -14.40 9.79
CA GLY A 252 9.48 -15.39 9.33
C GLY A 252 9.19 -15.86 7.91
N PHE A 253 9.94 -16.88 7.48
CA PHE A 253 9.89 -17.41 6.10
C PHE A 253 8.45 -17.75 5.65
N ILE A 254 7.65 -18.33 6.54
CA ILE A 254 6.26 -18.72 6.27
C ILE A 254 5.34 -17.52 5.93
N VAL A 255 5.70 -16.31 6.37
CA VAL A 255 4.97 -15.07 6.06
C VAL A 255 5.58 -14.37 4.83
N ILE A 256 6.92 -14.32 4.77
CA ILE A 256 7.65 -13.58 3.74
C ILE A 256 7.59 -14.29 2.38
N ALA A 257 7.85 -15.60 2.34
CA ALA A 257 7.93 -16.36 1.10
C ALA A 257 6.64 -16.29 0.25
N PRO A 258 5.43 -16.55 0.79
CA PRO A 258 4.20 -16.44 -0.01
C PRO A 258 3.91 -15.00 -0.46
N ALA A 259 4.24 -14.01 0.36
CA ALA A 259 4.09 -12.60 0.00
C ALA A 259 4.99 -12.23 -1.18
N LEU A 260 6.29 -12.54 -1.11
CA LEU A 260 7.24 -12.31 -2.20
C LEU A 260 6.84 -13.08 -3.46
N LEU A 261 6.47 -14.36 -3.33
CA LEU A 261 6.04 -15.17 -4.46
C LEU A 261 4.85 -14.53 -5.19
N THR A 262 3.93 -13.91 -4.45
CA THR A 262 2.77 -13.20 -5.05
C THR A 262 3.24 -12.04 -5.93
N GLY A 263 4.14 -11.17 -5.44
CA GLY A 263 4.70 -10.08 -6.22
C GLY A 263 5.48 -10.58 -7.45
N ILE A 264 6.35 -11.58 -7.25
CA ILE A 264 7.18 -12.15 -8.32
C ILE A 264 6.31 -12.77 -9.41
N ALA A 265 5.29 -13.55 -9.04
CA ALA A 265 4.38 -14.17 -9.99
C ALA A 265 3.59 -13.12 -10.77
N MET A 266 3.07 -12.08 -10.10
CA MET A 266 2.36 -10.98 -10.75
C MET A 266 3.26 -10.23 -11.73
N HIS A 267 4.46 -9.82 -11.32
CA HIS A 267 5.40 -9.11 -12.20
C HIS A 267 5.85 -10.01 -13.37
N SER A 268 6.20 -11.26 -13.10
CA SER A 268 6.56 -12.22 -14.14
C SER A 268 5.42 -12.37 -15.16
N PHE A 269 4.17 -12.48 -14.71
CA PHE A 269 3.00 -12.56 -15.58
C PHE A 269 2.88 -11.35 -16.51
N PHE A 270 3.14 -10.12 -16.01
CA PHE A 270 3.20 -8.93 -16.86
C PHE A 270 4.30 -9.02 -17.92
N ASN A 271 5.48 -9.52 -17.56
CA ASN A 271 6.62 -9.66 -18.48
C ASN A 271 6.47 -10.79 -19.51
N HIS A 272 5.46 -11.65 -19.39
CA HIS A 272 5.17 -12.66 -20.39
C HIS A 272 4.38 -12.13 -21.59
N PHE A 273 3.83 -10.90 -21.51
CA PHE A 273 3.09 -10.26 -22.61
C PHE A 273 2.02 -11.16 -23.24
N PHE A 274 1.27 -11.93 -22.43
CA PHE A 274 0.21 -12.82 -22.92
C PHE A 274 -0.90 -12.08 -23.68
N LEU A 275 -1.07 -10.78 -23.41
CA LEU A 275 -2.00 -9.88 -24.09
C LEU A 275 -1.24 -8.65 -24.59
N HIS A 276 -1.87 -7.92 -25.51
CA HIS A 276 -1.36 -6.63 -25.97
C HIS A 276 -1.10 -5.69 -24.77
N PRO A 277 0.04 -4.96 -24.70
CA PRO A 277 0.39 -4.12 -23.54
C PRO A 277 -0.69 -3.12 -23.13
N LEU A 278 -1.43 -2.57 -24.11
CA LEU A 278 -2.58 -1.69 -23.83
C LEU A 278 -3.69 -2.42 -23.07
N LEU A 279 -4.04 -3.65 -23.48
CA LEU A 279 -5.05 -4.45 -22.80
C LEU A 279 -4.61 -4.81 -21.38
N MET A 280 -3.33 -5.16 -21.18
CA MET A 280 -2.79 -5.40 -19.84
C MET A 280 -2.89 -4.16 -18.96
N THR A 281 -2.56 -2.99 -19.49
CA THR A 281 -2.64 -1.73 -18.75
C THR A 281 -4.09 -1.40 -18.37
N ILE A 282 -5.04 -1.54 -19.31
CA ILE A 282 -6.47 -1.32 -19.04
C ILE A 282 -6.98 -2.30 -17.99
N LEU A 283 -6.67 -3.59 -18.14
CA LEU A 283 -7.06 -4.62 -17.19
C LEU A 283 -6.53 -4.28 -15.79
N GLN A 284 -5.28 -3.83 -15.68
CA GLN A 284 -4.70 -3.49 -14.40
C GLN A 284 -5.28 -2.20 -13.79
N LEU A 285 -5.58 -1.20 -14.61
CA LEU A 285 -6.30 0.02 -14.18
C LEU A 285 -7.70 -0.28 -13.64
N ILE A 286 -8.28 -1.43 -13.98
CA ILE A 286 -9.58 -1.87 -13.44
C ILE A 286 -9.37 -2.78 -12.22
N LEU A 287 -8.52 -3.81 -12.35
CA LEU A 287 -8.32 -4.81 -11.31
C LEU A 287 -7.63 -4.26 -10.07
N LEU A 288 -6.64 -3.37 -10.23
CA LEU A 288 -5.91 -2.84 -9.08
C LEU A 288 -6.82 -1.98 -8.18
N PRO A 289 -7.56 -0.97 -8.68
CA PRO A 289 -8.50 -0.22 -7.84
C PRO A 289 -9.57 -1.10 -7.20
N LEU A 290 -10.06 -2.14 -7.90
CA LEU A 290 -11.00 -3.09 -7.33
C LEU A 290 -10.39 -3.86 -6.15
N MET A 291 -9.18 -4.40 -6.34
CA MET A 291 -8.44 -5.08 -5.27
C MET A 291 -8.21 -4.17 -4.08
N ILE A 292 -7.72 -2.94 -4.33
CA ILE A 292 -7.46 -1.95 -3.27
C ILE A 292 -8.77 -1.57 -2.55
N SER A 293 -9.86 -1.32 -3.28
CA SER A 293 -11.17 -1.01 -2.68
C SER A 293 -11.67 -2.13 -1.76
N LEU A 294 -11.53 -3.40 -2.17
CA LEU A 294 -11.87 -4.55 -1.33
C LEU A 294 -11.01 -4.61 -0.07
N VAL A 295 -9.71 -4.36 -0.20
CA VAL A 295 -8.78 -4.31 0.94
C VAL A 295 -9.11 -3.16 1.88
N PHE A 296 -9.44 -1.98 1.34
CA PHE A 296 -9.85 -0.82 2.12
C PHE A 296 -11.11 -1.13 2.94
N LYS A 297 -12.16 -1.62 2.29
CA LYS A 297 -13.42 -1.98 2.95
C LYS A 297 -13.21 -3.03 4.04
N GLN A 298 -12.40 -4.05 3.77
CA GLN A 298 -12.10 -5.09 4.76
C GLN A 298 -11.24 -4.56 5.91
N SER A 299 -10.25 -3.73 5.62
CA SER A 299 -9.36 -3.14 6.63
C SER A 299 -10.12 -2.18 7.53
N GLU A 300 -10.96 -1.30 6.97
CA GLU A 300 -11.81 -0.37 7.70
C GLU A 300 -12.74 -1.10 8.66
N LYS A 301 -13.39 -2.20 8.20
CA LYS A 301 -14.21 -3.04 9.07
C LYS A 301 -13.41 -3.60 10.26
N LEU A 302 -12.18 -4.05 10.03
CA LEU A 302 -11.32 -4.57 11.10
C LEU A 302 -10.83 -3.48 12.04
N THR A 303 -10.45 -2.31 11.51
CA THR A 303 -10.06 -1.14 12.29
C THR A 303 -11.21 -0.70 13.18
N LYS A 304 -12.42 -0.58 12.64
CA LYS A 304 -13.61 -0.20 13.39
C LYS A 304 -13.95 -1.20 14.50
N LEU A 305 -13.95 -2.50 14.21
CA LEU A 305 -14.20 -3.54 15.22
C LEU A 305 -13.15 -3.48 16.35
N TRP A 306 -11.88 -3.28 15.98
CA TRP A 306 -10.79 -3.15 16.94
C TRP A 306 -10.88 -1.87 17.78
N LEU A 307 -11.33 -0.76 17.17
CA LEU A 307 -11.60 0.49 17.89
C LEU A 307 -12.75 0.33 18.87
N GLU A 308 -13.91 -0.15 18.44
CA GLU A 308 -15.11 -0.28 19.28
C GLU A 308 -14.89 -1.27 20.44
N VAL A 309 -14.60 -2.54 20.11
CA VAL A 309 -14.45 -3.59 21.14
C VAL A 309 -13.24 -3.34 22.02
N GLY A 310 -12.14 -2.89 21.42
CA GLY A 310 -10.90 -2.64 22.13
C GLY A 310 -10.99 -1.41 23.03
N MET A 311 -11.71 -0.36 22.66
CA MET A 311 -11.81 0.85 23.49
C MET A 311 -12.72 0.60 24.70
N ASP A 312 -13.86 -0.06 24.51
CA ASP A 312 -14.76 -0.40 25.62
C ASP A 312 -14.08 -1.27 26.68
N THR A 313 -13.28 -2.26 26.23
CA THR A 313 -12.51 -3.13 27.12
C THR A 313 -11.45 -2.35 27.90
N ASP A 314 -10.72 -1.44 27.22
CA ASP A 314 -9.68 -0.65 27.86
C ASP A 314 -10.25 0.33 28.88
N VAL A 315 -11.36 1.00 28.55
CA VAL A 315 -12.07 1.93 29.46
C VAL A 315 -12.58 1.19 30.68
N TRP A 316 -13.25 0.06 30.48
CA TRP A 316 -13.76 -0.76 31.58
C TRP A 316 -12.64 -1.22 32.53
N LEU A 317 -11.49 -1.64 31.98
CA LEU A 317 -10.36 -2.08 32.79
C LEU A 317 -9.72 -0.90 33.54
N LEU A 318 -9.59 0.26 32.91
CA LEU A 318 -9.07 1.46 33.55
C LEU A 318 -9.98 1.94 34.68
N GLU A 319 -11.30 1.96 34.46
CA GLU A 319 -12.30 2.29 35.48
C GLU A 319 -12.29 1.28 36.64
N SER A 320 -12.11 -0.01 36.34
CA SER A 320 -11.96 -1.06 37.36
C SER A 320 -10.70 -0.86 38.21
N ILE A 321 -9.62 -0.34 37.64
CA ILE A 321 -8.39 0.01 38.39
C ILE A 321 -8.66 1.22 39.28
N HIS A 322 -9.27 2.28 38.76
CA HIS A 322 -9.53 3.52 39.51
C HIS A 322 -10.55 3.33 40.64
N SER A 323 -11.59 2.52 40.43
CA SER A 323 -12.62 2.21 41.43
C SER A 323 -12.17 1.16 42.46
N GLY A 324 -11.00 0.55 42.31
CA GLY A 324 -10.53 -0.57 43.14
C GLY A 324 -11.25 -1.91 42.88
N GLY A 325 -12.18 -1.95 41.93
CA GLY A 325 -12.94 -3.15 41.54
C GLY A 325 -12.10 -4.22 40.82
N ILE A 326 -10.88 -3.91 40.40
CA ILE A 326 -10.00 -4.84 39.68
C ILE A 326 -9.76 -6.14 40.44
N SER A 327 -9.72 -6.12 41.78
CA SER A 327 -9.52 -7.29 42.65
C SER A 327 -10.52 -8.43 42.39
N ASN A 328 -11.74 -8.10 41.98
CA ASN A 328 -12.80 -9.06 41.68
C ASN A 328 -12.72 -9.63 40.25
N THR A 329 -11.91 -9.03 39.39
CA THR A 329 -11.74 -9.42 37.99
C THR A 329 -10.75 -10.58 37.84
N ARG A 330 -10.79 -11.27 36.69
CA ARG A 330 -9.79 -12.32 36.36
C ARG A 330 -8.37 -11.74 36.30
N ILE A 331 -8.23 -10.53 35.79
CA ILE A 331 -6.94 -9.82 35.67
C ILE A 331 -6.39 -9.49 37.06
N GLY A 332 -7.21 -8.94 37.95
CA GLY A 332 -6.77 -8.64 39.33
C GLY A 332 -6.40 -9.89 40.11
N LYS A 333 -7.17 -10.98 39.98
CA LYS A 333 -6.83 -12.28 40.58
C LYS A 333 -5.50 -12.82 40.04
N TYR A 334 -5.25 -12.64 38.74
CA TYR A 334 -3.98 -13.04 38.12
C TYR A 334 -2.81 -12.19 38.65
N ILE A 335 -2.92 -10.86 38.68
CA ILE A 335 -1.88 -9.98 39.23
C ILE A 335 -1.64 -10.31 40.70
N TRP A 336 -2.70 -10.56 41.48
CA TRP A 336 -2.58 -10.98 42.88
C TRP A 336 -1.84 -12.31 43.02
N SER A 337 -2.04 -13.27 42.10
CA SER A 337 -1.30 -14.54 42.11
C SER A 337 0.22 -14.36 41.92
N LEU A 338 0.66 -13.23 41.34
CA LEU A 338 2.07 -12.88 41.20
C LEU A 338 2.71 -12.39 42.51
N SER A 339 1.91 -12.05 43.54
CA SER A 339 2.41 -11.60 44.86
C SER A 339 3.34 -12.58 45.55
N ALA A 340 3.18 -13.88 45.29
CA ALA A 340 4.06 -14.91 45.84
C ALA A 340 5.47 -14.90 45.22
N ARG A 341 5.67 -14.24 44.07
CA ARG A 341 6.92 -14.28 43.29
C ARG A 341 7.57 -12.93 43.08
N PHE A 342 6.85 -11.84 43.31
CA PHE A 342 7.31 -10.47 43.10
C PHE A 342 7.15 -9.64 44.36
N SER A 343 8.01 -8.64 44.54
CA SER A 343 7.89 -7.72 45.67
C SER A 343 6.60 -6.89 45.59
N PRO A 344 6.08 -6.39 46.72
CA PRO A 344 4.93 -5.49 46.72
C PRO A 344 5.13 -4.23 45.87
N LEU A 345 6.36 -3.70 45.86
CA LEU A 345 6.75 -2.57 45.00
C LEU A 345 6.66 -2.92 43.51
N ALA A 346 7.15 -4.10 43.11
CA ALA A 346 7.05 -4.54 41.72
C ALA A 346 5.60 -4.76 41.28
N LEU A 347 4.73 -5.28 42.16
CA LEU A 347 3.30 -5.40 41.88
C LEU A 347 2.61 -4.04 41.73
N ALA A 348 2.97 -3.06 42.56
CA ALA A 348 2.47 -1.69 42.42
C ALA A 348 2.90 -1.10 41.07
N ASP A 349 4.18 -1.25 40.71
CA ASP A 349 4.70 -0.81 39.41
C ASP A 349 3.99 -1.52 38.24
N MET A 350 3.67 -2.81 38.35
CA MET A 350 2.90 -3.55 37.35
C MET A 350 1.48 -2.99 37.16
N LEU A 351 0.79 -2.62 38.25
CA LEU A 351 -0.52 -1.99 38.19
C LEU A 351 -0.44 -0.57 37.60
N CYS A 352 0.57 0.22 37.99
CA CYS A 352 0.84 1.51 37.38
C CYS A 352 1.14 1.39 35.88
N TYR A 353 1.92 0.38 35.49
CA TYR A 353 2.24 0.11 34.09
C TYR A 353 0.99 -0.22 33.30
N LEU A 354 0.13 -1.09 33.83
CA LEU A 354 -1.17 -1.39 33.22
C LEU A 354 -2.04 -0.16 33.05
N ARG A 355 -2.14 0.68 34.09
CA ARG A 355 -2.90 1.94 34.04
C ARG A 355 -2.39 2.87 32.94
N VAL A 356 -1.09 3.19 32.94
CA VAL A 356 -0.49 4.12 31.96
C VAL A 356 -0.63 3.57 30.54
N HIS A 357 -0.49 2.26 30.37
CA HIS A 357 -0.69 1.60 29.09
C HIS A 357 -2.13 1.75 28.58
N LEU A 358 -3.13 1.54 29.44
CA LEU A 358 -4.55 1.71 29.09
C LEU A 358 -4.88 3.16 28.75
N GLU A 359 -4.38 4.12 29.53
CA GLU A 359 -4.55 5.54 29.24
C GLU A 359 -3.98 5.91 27.86
N LEU A 360 -2.78 5.42 27.52
CA LEU A 360 -2.16 5.62 26.21
C LEU A 360 -2.94 4.93 25.08
N SER A 361 -3.47 3.72 25.31
CA SER A 361 -4.27 2.99 24.32
C SER A 361 -5.59 3.70 24.04
N ILE A 362 -6.32 4.12 25.08
CA ILE A 362 -7.57 4.89 24.95
C ILE A 362 -7.31 6.20 24.22
N GLN A 363 -6.25 6.92 24.58
CA GLN A 363 -5.86 8.14 23.90
C GLN A 363 -5.56 7.88 22.41
N ALA A 364 -4.83 6.82 22.08
CA ALA A 364 -4.51 6.45 20.71
C ALA A 364 -5.78 6.14 19.89
N LYS A 365 -6.71 5.35 20.44
CA LYS A 365 -7.98 5.00 19.79
C LYS A 365 -8.88 6.23 19.63
N GLY A 366 -8.96 7.08 20.66
CA GLY A 366 -9.71 8.35 20.60
C GLY A 366 -9.19 9.29 19.51
N ILE A 367 -7.88 9.38 19.32
CA ILE A 367 -7.27 10.14 18.21
C ILE A 367 -7.73 9.61 16.84
N LEU A 368 -7.85 8.29 16.68
CA LEU A 368 -8.30 7.68 15.42
C LEU A 368 -9.78 7.95 15.14
N LEU A 369 -10.64 7.87 16.15
CA LEU A 369 -12.07 8.18 16.03
C LEU A 369 -12.31 9.65 15.64
N MET A 370 -11.58 10.58 16.26
CA MET A 370 -11.65 11.99 15.92
C MET A 370 -11.16 12.28 14.49
N ARG A 371 -10.12 11.58 14.03
CA ARG A 371 -9.64 11.67 12.64
C ARG A 371 -10.65 11.17 11.64
N GLU A 372 -11.31 10.05 11.93
CA GLU A 372 -12.41 9.52 11.12
C GLU A 372 -13.54 10.55 10.98
N ALA A 373 -13.84 11.28 12.06
CA ALA A 373 -14.81 12.38 12.06
C ALA A 373 -14.30 13.68 11.39
N GLY A 374 -13.05 13.70 10.90
CA GLY A 374 -12.46 14.82 10.17
C GLY A 374 -11.72 15.86 11.01
N PHE A 375 -11.52 15.62 12.31
CA PHE A 375 -10.76 16.53 13.18
C PHE A 375 -9.26 16.26 13.11
N ASP A 376 -8.45 17.32 13.10
CA ASP A 376 -7.01 17.24 13.29
C ASP A 376 -6.65 17.60 14.73
N ILE A 377 -5.93 16.71 15.41
CA ILE A 377 -5.65 16.82 16.84
C ILE A 377 -4.15 17.04 17.00
N PRO A 378 -3.71 18.15 17.60
CA PRO A 378 -2.29 18.36 17.88
C PRO A 378 -1.77 17.36 18.92
N ALA A 379 -0.45 17.16 18.94
CA ALA A 379 0.20 16.35 19.95
C ALA A 379 0.13 17.04 21.32
N CYS A 380 -0.54 16.44 22.30
CA CYS A 380 -0.56 16.96 23.67
C CYS A 380 0.73 16.56 24.41
N GLY A 381 1.36 17.52 25.10
CA GLY A 381 2.61 17.30 25.87
C GLY A 381 2.53 16.18 26.91
N GLU A 382 1.35 15.98 27.51
CA GLU A 382 1.03 14.93 28.49
C GLU A 382 1.37 13.51 27.98
N THR A 383 1.19 13.28 26.67
CA THR A 383 1.49 12.01 26.02
C THR A 383 2.96 11.61 26.18
N ARG A 384 3.87 12.59 26.05
CA ARG A 384 5.31 12.37 26.13
C ARG A 384 5.74 12.01 27.56
N GLU A 385 5.05 12.55 28.55
CA GLU A 385 5.28 12.26 29.96
C GLU A 385 4.84 10.83 30.29
N LYS A 386 3.64 10.43 29.87
CA LYS A 386 3.15 9.05 30.01
C LYS A 386 4.06 8.03 29.32
N LEU A 387 4.62 8.36 28.15
CA LEU A 387 5.60 7.48 27.48
C LEU A 387 6.93 7.36 28.24
N LYS A 388 7.38 8.43 28.92
CA LYS A 388 8.56 8.37 29.79
C LYS A 388 8.28 7.53 31.03
N GLU A 389 7.12 7.71 31.65
CA GLU A 389 6.65 6.93 32.79
C GLU A 389 6.56 5.43 32.43
N LEU A 390 5.95 5.10 31.29
CA LEU A 390 5.86 3.74 30.79
C LEU A 390 7.25 3.08 30.67
N LYS A 391 8.22 3.77 30.07
CA LYS A 391 9.62 3.27 29.94
C LYS A 391 10.33 3.12 31.29
N TYR A 392 10.06 4.03 32.23
CA TYR A 392 10.58 3.93 33.58
C TYR A 392 10.05 2.67 34.28
N LEU A 393 8.74 2.42 34.18
CA LEU A 393 8.08 1.25 34.75
C LEU A 393 8.55 -0.06 34.08
N GLU A 394 8.73 -0.09 32.76
CA GLU A 394 9.34 -1.24 32.06
C GLU A 394 10.70 -1.63 32.65
N LYS A 395 11.52 -0.61 32.96
CA LYS A 395 12.85 -0.81 33.55
C LYS A 395 12.75 -1.27 35.02
N SER A 396 11.82 -0.70 35.79
CA SER A 396 11.61 -1.03 37.21
C SER A 396 11.10 -2.48 37.39
N ILE A 397 10.10 -2.88 36.60
CA ILE A 397 9.49 -4.21 36.63
C ILE A 397 10.47 -5.29 36.13
N GLY A 398 11.28 -4.95 35.12
CA GLY A 398 12.24 -5.85 34.50
C GLY A 398 11.63 -6.88 33.56
N LYS A 399 12.48 -7.59 32.81
CA LYS A 399 12.05 -8.52 31.73
C LYS A 399 11.14 -9.65 32.24
N THR A 400 11.46 -10.22 33.39
CA THR A 400 10.69 -11.33 33.97
C THR A 400 9.28 -10.87 34.37
N GLY A 401 9.16 -9.68 34.95
CA GLY A 401 7.86 -9.12 35.30
C GLY A 401 7.04 -8.73 34.07
N LEU A 402 7.67 -8.19 33.03
CA LEU A 402 6.99 -7.90 31.75
C LEU A 402 6.49 -9.17 31.05
N LEU A 403 7.26 -10.27 31.11
CA LEU A 403 6.81 -11.58 30.61
C LEU A 403 5.65 -12.13 31.45
N ALA A 404 5.66 -11.94 32.77
CA ALA A 404 4.56 -12.30 33.64
C ALA A 404 3.31 -11.45 33.36
N LEU A 405 3.45 -10.23 32.86
CA LEU A 405 2.33 -9.39 32.45
C LEU A 405 1.79 -9.71 31.05
N ALA A 406 2.52 -10.46 30.23
CA ALA A 406 2.11 -10.79 28.85
C ALA A 406 0.71 -11.41 28.71
N PRO A 407 0.17 -12.21 29.67
CA PRO A 407 -1.21 -12.69 29.60
C PRO A 407 -2.28 -11.64 29.91
N VAL A 408 -1.92 -10.55 30.59
CA VAL A 408 -2.83 -9.43 30.91
C VAL A 408 -2.97 -8.50 29.72
N PHE A 409 -1.87 -8.28 28.99
CA PHE A 409 -1.88 -7.51 27.77
C PHE A 409 -2.26 -8.41 26.60
N HIS A 410 -3.29 -8.04 25.85
CA HIS A 410 -3.56 -8.64 24.54
C HIS A 410 -2.52 -8.18 23.51
N THR A 411 -1.22 -8.27 23.80
CA THR A 411 -0.10 -7.67 23.04
C THR A 411 -0.22 -7.98 21.54
N SER A 412 -0.99 -7.15 20.86
CA SER A 412 -1.32 -7.32 19.46
C SER A 412 -0.35 -6.47 18.67
N HIS A 413 -0.13 -6.83 17.41
CA HIS A 413 0.67 -5.97 16.52
C HIS A 413 0.07 -4.56 16.40
N HIS A 414 -1.24 -4.42 16.61
CA HIS A 414 -1.90 -3.13 16.64
C HIS A 414 -1.52 -2.31 17.88
N ASP A 415 -1.32 -2.94 19.03
CA ASP A 415 -0.95 -2.24 20.28
C ASP A 415 0.47 -1.69 20.21
N LEU A 416 1.40 -2.48 19.66
CA LEU A 416 2.78 -2.01 19.40
C LEU A 416 2.79 -0.87 18.38
N TRP A 417 1.94 -0.96 17.36
CA TRP A 417 1.77 0.10 16.37
C TRP A 417 1.15 1.38 17.00
N GLN A 418 0.20 1.27 17.93
CA GLN A 418 -0.38 2.42 18.62
C GLN A 418 0.69 3.19 19.39
N ILE A 419 1.52 2.50 20.16
CA ILE A 419 2.63 3.12 20.90
C ILE A 419 3.57 3.84 19.93
N TYR A 420 3.91 3.22 18.80
CA TYR A 420 4.70 3.86 17.76
C TYR A 420 4.01 5.13 17.21
N MET A 421 2.72 5.04 16.87
CA MET A 421 1.92 6.12 16.30
C MET A 421 1.86 7.34 17.22
N VAL A 422 1.67 7.09 18.52
CA VAL A 422 1.60 8.10 19.57
C VAL A 422 3.00 8.66 19.88
N SER A 423 4.04 7.84 19.90
CA SER A 423 5.41 8.27 20.24
C SER A 423 6.06 9.20 19.23
N LYS A 424 5.66 9.12 17.95
CA LYS A 424 6.22 9.95 16.88
C LYS A 424 5.50 11.28 16.70
N ARG A 425 4.45 11.55 17.46
CA ARG A 425 3.70 12.81 17.37
C ARG A 425 4.41 13.94 18.09
#